data_AF-A0A7X0R267-F1
#
_entry.id   AF-A0A7X0R267-F1
#
_cell.length_a   1.000
_cell.length_b   1.000
_cell.length_c   1.000
_cell.angle_alpha   90.00
_cell.angle_beta   90.00
_cell.angle_gamma   90.00
#
_symmetry.space_group_name_H-M   'P 1'
#
loop_
_entity.id
_entity.type
_entity.pdbx_description
1 polymer ?
#
loop_
_entity_poly.entity_id
_entity_poly.type
_entity_poly.pdbx_seq_one_letter_code
_entity_poly.pdbx_strand_id
1 'polypeptide(L)'
;MKVYVVSIVQGLYWFVTGIWPFLHLKSFVWVTGPKQDYWLLYTVAVLITVIGAVLLAAGLRRQVTAEIKWLGIGGAAGLAGIDLFYALSDLISDIYLLDAAGEAILILLWLWAGTKGMARFKQNRDDASLNSSKL
;
A
#
# COMPACT_ATOMS: atom_id res chain seq x y z
N MET A 1 -9.66 -14.35 -3.67
CA MET A 1 -9.73 -12.93 -4.10
C MET A 1 -8.71 -12.67 -5.19
N LYS A 2 -8.98 -11.75 -6.13
CA LYS A 2 -8.03 -11.39 -7.20
C LYS A 2 -7.14 -10.26 -6.72
N VAL A 3 -5.89 -10.21 -7.18
CA VAL A 3 -4.88 -9.22 -6.75
C VAL A 3 -5.33 -7.76 -6.94
N TYR A 4 -6.13 -7.48 -7.97
CA TYR A 4 -6.65 -6.12 -8.19
C TYR A 4 -7.62 -5.65 -7.10
N VAL A 5 -8.31 -6.57 -6.42
CA VAL A 5 -9.19 -6.22 -5.30
C VAL A 5 -8.34 -5.77 -4.10
N VAL A 6 -7.26 -6.49 -3.81
CA VAL A 6 -6.33 -6.11 -2.73
C VAL A 6 -5.71 -4.75 -3.02
N SER A 7 -5.29 -4.53 -4.27
CA SER A 7 -4.74 -3.25 -4.74
C SER A 7 -5.72 -2.09 -4.58
N ILE A 8 -7.02 -2.29 -4.88
CA ILE A 8 -8.05 -1.27 -4.68
C ILE A 8 -8.26 -0.99 -3.19
N VAL A 9 -8.38 -2.03 -2.36
CA VAL A 9 -8.64 -1.89 -0.93
C VAL A 9 -7.49 -1.16 -0.24
N GLN A 10 -6.25 -1.63 -0.42
CA GLN A 10 -5.08 -0.96 0.14
C GLN A 10 -4.90 0.45 -0.44
N GLY A 11 -5.04 0.58 -1.76
CA GLY A 11 -4.86 1.86 -2.44
C GLY A 11 -5.86 2.91 -1.95
N LEU A 12 -7.12 2.54 -1.77
CA LEU A 12 -8.14 3.42 -1.23
C LEU A 12 -7.87 3.78 0.24
N TYR A 13 -7.51 2.78 1.07
CA TYR A 13 -7.16 3.00 2.47
C TYR A 13 -6.03 4.03 2.59
N TRP A 14 -4.89 3.77 1.94
CA TRP A 14 -3.72 4.66 1.97
C TRP A 14 -3.98 6.01 1.33
N PHE A 15 -4.71 6.08 0.21
CA PHE A 15 -4.99 7.37 -0.40
C PHE A 15 -5.83 8.26 0.52
N VAL A 16 -6.87 7.70 1.14
CA VAL A 16 -7.75 8.44 2.06
C VAL A 16 -7.01 8.83 3.34
N THR A 17 -6.24 7.92 3.96
CA THR A 17 -5.48 8.23 5.18
C THR A 17 -4.36 9.24 4.91
N GLY A 18 -3.65 9.09 3.79
CA GLY A 18 -2.57 9.99 3.39
C GLY A 18 -3.04 11.41 3.06
N ILE A 19 -4.18 11.59 2.39
CA ILE A 19 -4.64 12.93 1.99
C ILE A 19 -5.34 13.68 3.14
N TRP A 20 -5.87 12.96 4.14
CA TRP A 20 -6.61 13.51 5.27
C TRP A 20 -5.90 14.69 5.99
N PRO A 21 -4.61 14.63 6.39
CA PRO A 21 -3.99 15.75 7.09
C PRO A 21 -3.94 17.05 6.28
N PHE A 22 -3.91 16.97 4.94
CA PHE A 22 -3.97 18.15 4.07
C PHE A 22 -5.37 18.74 3.98
N LEU A 23 -6.40 17.89 4.04
CA LEU A 23 -7.80 18.33 4.01
C LEU A 23 -8.25 18.89 5.37
N HIS A 24 -7.87 18.23 6.47
CA HIS A 24 -8.29 18.62 7.80
C HIS A 24 -7.38 18.08 8.92
N LEU A 25 -6.21 18.70 9.10
CA LEU A 25 -5.21 18.33 10.12
C LEU A 25 -5.80 18.12 11.52
N LYS A 26 -6.69 19.01 11.98
CA LYS A 26 -7.30 18.90 13.32
C LYS A 26 -8.08 17.60 13.52
N SER A 27 -8.73 17.11 12.47
CA SER A 27 -9.53 15.88 12.52
C SER A 27 -8.60 14.67 12.49
N PHE A 28 -7.57 14.72 11.64
CA PHE A 28 -6.54 13.70 11.60
C PHE A 28 -5.85 13.52 12.95
N VAL A 29 -5.41 14.61 13.58
CA VAL A 29 -4.75 14.58 14.89
C VAL A 29 -5.72 14.19 16.02
N TRP A 30 -6.99 14.55 15.90
CA TRP A 30 -8.02 14.11 16.85
C TRP A 30 -8.20 12.58 16.82
N VAL A 31 -8.14 11.95 15.64
CA VAL A 31 -8.24 10.49 15.50
C VAL A 31 -6.93 9.77 15.81
N THR A 32 -5.79 10.29 15.36
CA THR A 32 -4.48 9.59 15.42
C THR A 32 -3.62 10.01 16.61
N GLY A 33 -4.10 10.95 17.42
CA GLY A 33 -3.37 11.54 18.53
C GLY A 33 -2.40 12.66 18.13
N PRO A 34 -1.97 13.49 19.11
CA PRO A 34 -1.03 14.58 18.91
C PRO A 34 0.30 14.11 18.31
N LYS A 35 0.83 14.87 17.35
CA LYS A 35 2.11 14.58 16.69
C LYS A 35 3.13 15.65 17.05
N GLN A 36 4.35 15.22 17.38
CA GLN A 36 5.41 16.14 17.80
C GLN A 36 6.03 16.90 16.63
N ASP A 37 6.12 16.25 15.46
CA ASP A 37 6.71 16.82 14.25
C ASP A 37 5.71 16.75 13.08
N TYR A 38 5.15 17.90 12.71
CA TYR A 38 4.24 17.99 11.57
C TYR A 38 4.97 17.94 10.22
N TRP A 39 6.25 18.28 10.14
CA TRP A 39 7.03 18.17 8.91
C TRP A 39 7.19 16.70 8.50
N LEU A 40 7.51 15.84 9.46
CA LEU A 40 7.58 14.40 9.24
C LEU A 40 6.20 13.84 8.85
N LEU A 41 5.13 14.25 9.57
CA LEU A 41 3.76 13.86 9.23
C LEU A 41 3.42 14.18 7.77
N TYR A 42 3.67 15.42 7.32
CA TYR A 42 3.34 15.79 5.95
C TYR A 42 4.17 15.03 4.92
N THR A 43 5.46 14.79 5.21
CA THR A 43 6.34 14.01 4.34
C THR A 43 5.81 12.59 4.14
N VAL A 44 5.48 11.89 5.23
CA VAL A 44 4.91 10.55 5.19
C VAL A 44 3.53 10.56 4.53
N ALA A 45 2.69 11.55 4.83
CA ALA A 45 1.37 11.70 4.24
C ALA A 45 1.41 11.86 2.72
N VAL A 46 2.35 12.65 2.17
CA VAL A 46 2.55 12.73 0.70
C VAL A 46 2.93 11.37 0.12
N LEU A 47 3.89 10.67 0.73
CA LEU A 47 4.34 9.37 0.25
C LEU A 47 3.21 8.34 0.24
N ILE A 48 2.47 8.21 1.35
CA ILE A 48 1.34 7.29 1.49
C ILE A 48 0.24 7.66 0.48
N THR A 49 -0.07 8.95 0.30
CA THR A 49 -1.07 9.40 -0.69
C THR A 49 -0.69 8.95 -2.10
N VAL A 50 0.57 9.19 -2.51
CA VAL A 50 1.03 8.84 -3.86
C VAL A 50 1.04 7.33 -4.07
N ILE A 51 1.54 6.56 -3.09
CA ILE A 51 1.56 5.10 -3.20
C ILE A 51 0.13 4.55 -3.25
N GLY A 52 -0.76 5.05 -2.37
CA GLY A 52 -2.18 4.69 -2.37
C GLY A 52 -2.86 4.98 -3.72
N ALA A 53 -2.62 6.15 -4.31
CA ALA A 53 -3.14 6.51 -5.62
C ALA A 53 -2.65 5.56 -6.73
N VAL A 54 -1.36 5.17 -6.71
CA VAL A 54 -0.78 4.23 -7.67
C VAL A 54 -1.38 2.83 -7.52
N LEU A 55 -1.50 2.32 -6.29
CA LEU A 55 -2.13 1.03 -6.00
C LEU A 55 -3.60 1.02 -6.43
N LEU A 56 -4.33 2.10 -6.15
CA LEU A 56 -5.73 2.24 -6.52
C LEU A 56 -5.89 2.28 -8.05
N ALA A 57 -5.07 3.07 -8.75
CA ALA A 57 -5.08 3.15 -10.20
C ALA A 57 -4.74 1.80 -10.87
N ALA A 58 -3.73 1.09 -10.37
CA ALA A 58 -3.35 -0.23 -10.87
C ALA A 58 -4.48 -1.25 -10.67
N GLY A 59 -5.13 -1.21 -9.51
CA GLY A 59 -6.27 -2.06 -9.17
C GLY A 59 -7.50 -1.78 -10.04
N LEU A 60 -7.89 -0.52 -10.20
CA LEU A 60 -9.02 -0.11 -11.05
C LEU A 60 -8.81 -0.47 -12.53
N ARG A 61 -7.58 -0.33 -13.03
CA ARG A 61 -7.20 -0.74 -14.39
C ARG A 61 -7.01 -2.26 -14.55
N ARG A 62 -7.05 -3.01 -13.45
CA ARG A 62 -6.72 -4.45 -13.39
C ARG A 62 -5.33 -4.77 -13.96
N GLN A 63 -4.39 -3.84 -13.79
CA GLN A 63 -3.00 -3.92 -14.26
C GLN A 63 -2.03 -4.04 -13.07
N VAL A 64 -2.33 -4.96 -12.14
CA VAL A 64 -1.45 -5.20 -10.99
C VAL A 64 -0.29 -6.08 -11.43
N THR A 65 0.90 -5.49 -11.49
CA THR A 65 2.15 -6.21 -11.78
C THR A 65 2.77 -6.76 -10.49
N ALA A 66 3.86 -7.52 -10.61
CA ALA A 66 4.59 -8.04 -9.46
C ALA A 66 5.19 -6.89 -8.62
N GLU A 67 5.67 -5.84 -9.27
CA GLU A 67 6.25 -4.65 -8.64
C GLU A 67 5.21 -3.91 -7.81
N ILE A 68 3.98 -3.74 -8.32
CA ILE A 68 2.85 -3.15 -7.59
C ILE A 68 2.50 -3.98 -6.35
N LYS A 69 2.47 -5.30 -6.50
CA LYS A 69 2.22 -6.21 -5.38
C LYS A 69 3.30 -6.09 -4.31
N TRP A 70 4.58 -6.10 -4.70
CA TRP A 70 5.69 -5.99 -3.75
C TRP A 70 5.78 -4.61 -3.11
N LEU A 71 5.40 -3.55 -3.82
CA LEU A 71 5.27 -2.20 -3.26
C LEU A 71 4.19 -2.18 -2.16
N GLY A 72 3.03 -2.80 -2.41
CA GLY A 72 1.96 -2.92 -1.42
C GLY A 72 2.38 -3.70 -0.18
N ILE A 73 3.00 -4.88 -0.36
CA ILE A 73 3.48 -5.71 0.76
C ILE A 73 4.60 -5.00 1.53
N GLY A 74 5.62 -4.50 0.82
CA GLY A 74 6.80 -3.90 1.42
C GLY A 74 6.50 -2.60 2.15
N GLY A 75 5.63 -1.76 1.59
CA GLY A 75 5.19 -0.55 2.29
C GLY A 75 4.36 -0.87 3.53
N ALA A 76 3.45 -1.84 3.46
CA ALA A 76 2.67 -2.29 4.63
C ALA A 76 3.57 -2.87 5.71
N ALA A 77 4.55 -3.70 5.34
CA ALA A 77 5.51 -4.27 6.27
C ALA A 77 6.41 -3.18 6.90
N GLY A 78 6.79 -2.17 6.12
CA GLY A 78 7.57 -1.02 6.62
C GLY A 78 6.80 -0.19 7.64
N LEU A 79 5.55 0.17 7.34
CA LEU A 79 4.67 0.91 8.27
C LEU A 79 4.40 0.10 9.54
N ALA A 80 3.94 -1.15 9.38
CA ALA A 80 3.70 -2.05 10.51
C ALA A 80 4.95 -2.27 11.38
N GLY A 81 6.13 -2.38 10.77
CA GLY A 81 7.39 -2.56 11.47
C GLY A 81 7.77 -1.35 12.32
N ILE A 82 7.59 -0.14 11.79
CA ILE A 82 7.81 1.11 12.53
C ILE A 82 6.80 1.22 13.68
N ASP A 83 5.51 1.00 13.39
CA ASP A 83 4.46 1.10 14.40
C ASP A 83 4.67 0.10 15.54
N LEU A 84 5.01 -1.15 15.22
CA LEU A 84 5.29 -2.18 16.22
C LEU A 84 6.54 -1.84 17.04
N PHE A 85 7.60 -1.33 16.41
CA PHE A 85 8.81 -0.94 17.12
C PHE A 85 8.55 0.18 18.15
N TYR A 86 7.81 1.23 17.75
CA TYR A 86 7.50 2.34 18.64
C TYR A 86 6.41 2.03 19.66
N ALA A 87 5.42 1.18 19.32
CA ALA A 87 4.40 0.72 20.26
C ALA A 87 5.00 -0.17 21.36
N LEU A 88 5.89 -1.11 21.01
CA LEU A 88 6.54 -2.00 21.98
C LEU A 88 7.63 -1.31 22.82
N SER A 89 8.04 -0.09 22.44
CA SER A 89 8.99 0.71 23.19
C SER A 89 8.34 1.60 24.27
N ASP A 90 7.02 1.46 24.52
CA ASP A 90 6.24 2.20 25.53
C ASP A 90 6.29 3.74 25.40
N LEU A 91 6.62 4.26 24.22
CA LEU A 91 6.72 5.70 23.96
C LEU A 91 5.42 6.34 23.43
N ILE A 92 4.46 5.58 22.89
CA ILE A 92 3.26 6.14 22.22
C ILE A 92 1.98 5.30 22.40
N SER A 93 0.83 5.99 22.48
CA SER A 93 -0.57 5.52 22.62
C SER A 93 -0.98 4.26 21.83
N ASP A 94 -1.89 3.46 22.42
CA ASP A 94 -2.52 2.23 21.89
C ASP A 94 -3.02 2.30 20.43
N ILE A 95 -3.28 3.50 19.91
CA ILE A 95 -3.72 3.73 18.53
C ILE A 95 -2.74 3.18 17.48
N TYR A 96 -1.44 3.10 17.80
CA TYR A 96 -0.42 2.56 16.89
C TYR A 96 -0.52 1.05 16.69
N LEU A 97 -1.10 0.30 17.65
CA LEU A 97 -1.35 -1.14 17.49
C LEU A 97 -2.46 -1.41 16.48
N LEU A 98 -3.41 -0.48 16.35
CA LEU A 98 -4.56 -0.62 15.46
C LEU A 98 -4.16 -0.44 13.99
N ASP A 99 -3.21 0.47 13.72
CA ASP A 99 -2.65 0.66 12.38
C ASP A 99 -1.76 -0.52 11.98
N ALA A 100 -0.90 -1.00 12.89
CA ALA A 100 -0.10 -2.21 12.67
C ALA A 100 -0.98 -3.45 12.37
N ALA A 101 -2.14 -3.58 13.02
CA ALA A 101 -3.09 -4.64 12.73
C ALA A 101 -3.72 -4.49 11.33
N GLY A 102 -4.06 -3.27 10.92
CA GLY A 102 -4.55 -2.96 9.58
C GLY A 102 -3.55 -3.36 8.50
N GLU A 103 -2.29 -2.97 8.68
CA GLU A 103 -1.20 -3.30 7.76
C GLU A 103 -0.90 -4.81 7.73
N ALA A 104 -0.95 -5.50 8.88
CA ALA A 104 -0.80 -6.95 8.94
C ALA A 104 -1.92 -7.68 8.14
N ILE A 105 -3.16 -7.21 8.24
CA ILE A 105 -4.28 -7.74 7.44
C ILE A 105 -4.01 -7.54 5.95
N LEU A 106 -3.53 -6.37 5.53
CA LEU A 106 -3.20 -6.09 4.13
C LEU A 106 -2.12 -7.04 3.59
N ILE A 107 -1.07 -7.29 4.37
CA ILE A 107 -0.02 -8.26 4.02
C ILE A 107 -0.62 -9.66 3.83
N LEU A 108 -1.44 -10.12 4.77
CA LEU A 108 -2.11 -11.42 4.68
C LEU A 108 -3.03 -11.52 3.45
N LEU A 109 -3.75 -10.45 3.11
CA LEU A 109 -4.60 -10.37 1.92
C LEU A 109 -3.78 -10.50 0.63
N TRP A 110 -2.60 -9.87 0.54
CA TRP A 110 -1.70 -10.01 -0.60
C TRP A 110 -1.10 -11.41 -0.74
N LEU A 111 -0.72 -12.02 0.38
CA LEU A 111 -0.21 -13.39 0.40
C LEU A 111 -1.29 -14.37 -0.04
N TRP A 112 -2.51 -14.23 0.49
CA TRP A 112 -3.65 -15.08 0.13
C TRP A 112 -4.10 -14.90 -1.33
N ALA A 113 -4.07 -13.69 -1.86
CA ALA A 113 -4.39 -13.43 -3.27
C ALA A 113 -3.39 -14.09 -4.24
N GLY A 114 -2.14 -14.35 -3.80
CA GLY A 114 -1.12 -15.01 -4.61
C GLY A 114 -0.84 -14.25 -5.90
N THR A 115 -0.83 -14.94 -7.03
CA THR A 115 -0.58 -14.37 -8.37
C THR A 115 -1.86 -14.21 -9.20
N LYS A 116 -3.03 -14.49 -8.61
CA LYS A 116 -4.30 -14.60 -9.32
C LYS A 116 -4.79 -13.25 -9.85
N GLY A 117 -4.71 -13.06 -11.16
CA GLY A 117 -5.14 -11.84 -11.84
C GLY A 117 -4.06 -10.76 -11.98
N MET A 118 -2.79 -11.12 -11.77
CA MET A 118 -1.69 -10.20 -12.09
C MET A 118 -1.57 -10.02 -13.60
N ALA A 119 -1.24 -8.80 -14.02
CA ALA A 119 -0.86 -8.52 -15.38
C ALA A 119 0.49 -9.19 -15.66
N ARG A 120 0.53 -10.14 -16.61
CA ARG A 120 1.80 -10.72 -17.09
C ARG A 120 2.48 -9.71 -17.99
N PHE A 121 3.54 -9.08 -17.49
CA PHE A 121 4.55 -8.48 -18.36
C PHE A 121 5.28 -9.65 -19.05
N LYS A 122 5.24 -9.70 -20.39
CA LYS A 122 6.10 -10.53 -21.26
C LYS A 122 5.69 -12.01 -21.49
N GLN A 123 4.66 -12.21 -22.33
CA GLN A 123 4.52 -13.44 -23.15
C GLN A 123 4.43 -13.09 -24.64
N ASN A 124 3.85 -11.92 -24.98
CA ASN A 124 3.75 -11.43 -26.38
C ASN A 124 5.08 -11.17 -27.12
N ARG A 125 6.21 -10.99 -26.44
CA ARG A 125 7.49 -10.68 -27.11
C ARG A 125 8.23 -11.95 -27.57
N ASP A 126 8.01 -13.07 -26.90
CA ASP A 126 8.66 -14.35 -27.21
C ASP A 126 7.88 -15.11 -28.28
N ASP A 127 6.55 -14.94 -28.32
CA ASP A 127 5.71 -15.49 -29.40
C ASP A 127 6.01 -14.80 -30.74
N ALA A 128 6.29 -13.49 -30.73
CA ALA A 128 6.65 -12.74 -31.93
C ALA A 128 8.05 -13.10 -32.46
N SER A 129 9.02 -13.34 -31.57
CA SER A 129 10.37 -13.75 -31.98
C SER A 129 10.39 -15.20 -32.49
N LEU A 130 9.67 -16.11 -31.84
CA LEU A 130 9.52 -17.51 -32.27
C LEU A 130 8.79 -17.66 -33.60
N ASN A 131 7.87 -16.75 -33.94
CA ASN A 131 7.19 -16.76 -35.23
C ASN A 131 8.07 -16.15 -36.34
N SER A 132 8.89 -15.14 -36.00
CA SER A 132 9.84 -14.54 -36.95
C SER A 132 11.04 -15.43 -37.30
N SER A 133 11.42 -16.38 -36.43
CA SER A 133 12.48 -17.35 -36.70
C SER A 133 12.02 -18.58 -37.49
N LYS A 134 10.71 -18.69 -37.76
CA LYS A 134 10.09 -19.78 -38.54
C LYS A 134 9.73 -19.37 -39.96
N LEU A 135 10.03 -18.12 -40.35
CA LEU A 135 9.92 -17.56 -41.70
C LEU A 135 11.32 -17.44 -42.30
#